data_AF-A0A919RL10-F1
#
_entry.id   AF-A0A919RL10-F1
#
_cell.length_a   1.000
_cell.length_b   1.000
_cell.length_c   1.000
_cell.angle_alpha   90.00
_cell.angle_beta   90.00
_cell.angle_gamma   90.00
#
_symmetry.space_group_name_H-M   'P 1'
#
loop_
_entity.id
_entity.type
_entity.pdbx_description
1 polymer ?
#
loop_
_entity_poly.entity_id
_entity_poly.type
_entity_poly.pdbx_seq_one_letter_code
_entity_poly.pdbx_strand_id
1 'polypeptide(L)'
;MKTAWQKVRAAIEDADTAALVELATGWDVDERRQIARELPGYLPAARAFHQRRHSGAALDGWITPMRVAGAGSIADAAAVAAWVNRREFADGAVFRWDGGEADDTEWVVRALATRPVEWRQDLAVRLALRLRSLRPEADRRVNLALTMLRESGAQPPEHAPLTAAWLEATGPADLAGDPLLDTMVRALFESEGVGRLLQDDLMWPKALCALAGAGRLSREGLLAGCRSRFLAGGVAVDQRFFVRLHDMLDPTPEETTPYVRDYLALLPSATPYVAGLALKAVRGAGTLPPAQAGEAVEALLYRPEGRFVRAGLTWLDRLLKHTDDGLDAWAPALSIALTNGSGQVRDRAARLAAAYAPRFSALGAAAMREALESSSEAPFVSPRLPDVPPMGGRMGAGAGRTAGGHGGRGAEAGQ
;
A
#
# COMPACT_ATOMS: atom_id res chain seq x y z
N MET A 1 41.53 -37.44 -22.94
CA MET A 1 41.06 -36.54 -21.87
C MET A 1 39.65 -36.08 -22.22
N LYS A 2 38.72 -36.00 -21.26
CA LYS A 2 37.37 -35.47 -21.54
C LYS A 2 37.46 -33.97 -21.87
N THR A 3 36.77 -33.51 -22.90
CA THR A 3 36.64 -32.08 -23.22
C THR A 3 35.86 -31.35 -22.11
N ALA A 4 35.96 -30.01 -22.03
CA ALA A 4 35.20 -29.22 -21.05
C ALA A 4 33.69 -29.49 -21.15
N TRP A 5 33.17 -29.53 -22.38
CA TRP A 5 31.77 -29.90 -22.65
C TRP A 5 31.40 -31.30 -22.15
N GLN A 6 32.26 -32.31 -22.35
CA GLN A 6 31.99 -33.67 -21.87
C GLN A 6 31.94 -33.76 -20.34
N LYS A 7 32.72 -32.95 -19.64
CA LYS A 7 32.68 -32.86 -18.17
C LYS A 7 31.37 -32.21 -17.69
N VAL A 8 30.98 -31.10 -18.31
CA VAL A 8 29.70 -30.40 -18.01
C VAL A 8 28.50 -31.31 -18.26
N ARG A 9 28.47 -31.99 -19.41
CA ARG A 9 27.40 -32.93 -19.74
C ARG A 9 27.27 -34.05 -18.70
N ALA A 10 28.39 -34.66 -18.30
CA ALA A 10 28.38 -35.70 -17.27
C ALA A 10 27.81 -35.16 -15.94
N ALA A 11 28.26 -33.99 -15.50
CA ALA A 11 27.73 -33.37 -14.28
C ALA A 11 26.21 -33.07 -14.34
N ILE A 12 25.69 -32.67 -15.51
CA ILE A 12 24.24 -32.48 -15.72
C ILE A 12 23.48 -33.81 -15.69
N GLU A 13 24.01 -34.85 -16.34
CA GLU A 13 23.40 -36.19 -16.33
C GLU A 13 23.36 -36.79 -14.92
N ASP A 14 24.40 -36.54 -14.11
CA ASP A 14 24.52 -37.00 -12.73
C ASP A 14 23.82 -36.08 -11.69
N ALA A 15 23.24 -34.95 -12.13
CA ALA A 15 22.71 -33.88 -11.27
C ALA A 15 23.72 -33.30 -10.25
N ASP A 16 25.02 -33.39 -10.55
CA ASP A 16 26.09 -32.93 -9.67
C ASP A 16 26.36 -31.43 -9.86
N THR A 17 25.53 -30.63 -9.18
CA THR A 17 25.63 -29.17 -9.19
C THR A 17 26.93 -28.68 -8.56
N ALA A 18 27.44 -29.37 -7.54
CA ALA A 18 28.65 -28.99 -6.84
C ALA A 18 29.88 -29.13 -7.76
N ALA A 19 30.02 -30.28 -8.43
CA ALA A 19 31.09 -30.49 -9.40
C ALA A 19 31.01 -29.46 -10.55
N LEU A 20 29.80 -29.08 -10.96
CA LEU A 20 29.63 -28.09 -12.01
C LEU A 20 30.05 -26.67 -11.58
N VAL A 21 29.78 -26.26 -10.34
CA VAL A 21 30.28 -24.99 -9.81
C VAL A 21 31.81 -24.99 -9.73
N GLU A 22 32.41 -26.06 -9.23
CA GLU A 22 33.88 -26.20 -9.20
C GLU A 22 34.48 -26.07 -10.62
N LEU A 23 33.89 -26.75 -11.60
CA LEU A 23 34.27 -26.60 -13.01
C LEU A 23 34.12 -25.15 -13.51
N ALA A 24 32.99 -24.50 -13.22
CA ALA A 24 32.67 -23.16 -13.71
C ALA A 24 33.67 -22.09 -13.25
N THR A 25 34.18 -22.23 -12.02
CA THR A 25 35.20 -21.32 -11.47
C THR A 25 36.55 -21.44 -12.19
N GLY A 26 36.85 -22.60 -12.77
CA GLY A 26 38.12 -22.89 -13.44
C GLY A 26 38.14 -22.69 -14.95
N TRP A 27 36.99 -22.43 -15.61
CA TRP A 27 36.94 -22.35 -17.07
C TRP A 27 37.72 -21.15 -17.63
N ASP A 28 38.50 -21.41 -18.68
CA ASP A 28 39.05 -20.35 -19.52
C ASP A 28 38.01 -19.78 -20.50
N VAL A 29 38.41 -18.79 -21.31
CA VAL A 29 37.51 -18.13 -22.27
C VAL A 29 37.03 -19.07 -23.37
N ASP A 30 37.87 -19.99 -23.83
CA ASP A 30 37.56 -20.91 -24.93
C ASP A 30 36.68 -22.06 -24.45
N GLU A 31 36.92 -22.58 -23.24
CA GLU A 31 36.06 -23.54 -22.57
C GLU A 31 34.66 -22.96 -22.33
N ARG A 32 34.57 -21.73 -21.81
CA ARG A 32 33.28 -21.01 -21.65
C ARG A 32 32.55 -20.87 -22.98
N ARG A 33 33.26 -20.48 -24.05
CA ARG A 33 32.68 -20.33 -25.40
C ARG A 33 32.21 -21.66 -25.96
N GLN A 34 32.99 -22.73 -25.78
CA GLN A 34 32.60 -24.08 -26.20
C GLN A 34 31.32 -24.52 -25.50
N ILE A 35 31.27 -24.41 -24.17
CA ILE A 35 30.11 -24.83 -23.37
C ILE A 35 28.88 -23.99 -23.75
N ALA A 36 29.01 -22.67 -23.86
CA ALA A 36 27.91 -21.78 -24.23
C ALA A 36 27.33 -22.08 -25.63
N ARG A 37 28.14 -22.62 -26.55
CA ARG A 37 27.67 -23.05 -27.89
C ARG A 37 26.86 -24.33 -27.85
N GLU A 38 27.30 -25.32 -27.07
CA GLU A 38 26.71 -26.66 -27.07
C GLU A 38 25.51 -26.77 -26.11
N LEU A 39 25.53 -26.05 -24.99
CA LEU A 39 24.56 -26.16 -23.88
C LEU A 39 23.10 -25.95 -24.31
N PRO A 40 22.73 -24.93 -25.12
CA PRO A 40 21.34 -24.73 -25.53
C PRO A 40 20.77 -25.90 -26.35
N GLY A 41 21.61 -26.52 -27.20
CA GLY A 41 21.22 -27.65 -28.05
C GLY A 41 21.04 -28.96 -27.27
N TYR A 42 21.71 -29.09 -26.12
CA TYR A 42 21.62 -30.28 -25.27
C TYR A 42 20.40 -30.29 -24.34
N LEU A 43 19.75 -29.14 -24.12
CA LEU A 43 18.62 -29.00 -23.18
C LEU A 43 17.52 -30.07 -23.38
N PRO A 44 17.01 -30.35 -24.59
CA PRO A 44 15.99 -31.39 -24.77
C PRO A 44 16.49 -32.79 -24.42
N ALA A 45 17.77 -33.07 -24.67
CA ALA A 45 18.39 -34.35 -24.36
C ALA A 45 18.59 -34.54 -22.85
N ALA A 46 19.01 -33.49 -22.13
CA ALA A 46 19.13 -33.49 -20.67
C ALA A 46 17.78 -33.80 -20.00
N ARG A 47 16.72 -33.09 -20.41
CA ARG A 47 15.35 -33.33 -19.92
C ARG A 47 14.90 -34.75 -20.20
N ALA A 48 15.05 -35.23 -21.43
CA ALA A 48 14.64 -36.58 -21.80
C ALA A 48 15.47 -37.68 -21.10
N PHE A 49 16.74 -37.42 -20.80
CA PHE A 49 17.59 -38.33 -20.03
C PHE A 49 17.05 -38.52 -18.62
N HIS A 50 16.78 -37.41 -17.91
CA HIS A 50 16.25 -37.45 -16.54
C HIS A 50 14.84 -38.04 -16.48
N GLN A 51 13.96 -37.69 -17.42
CA GLN A 51 12.61 -38.26 -17.53
C GLN A 51 12.58 -39.78 -17.73
N ARG A 52 13.61 -40.36 -18.35
CA ARG A 52 13.72 -41.83 -18.53
C ARG A 52 14.27 -42.55 -17.31
N ARG A 53 15.08 -41.87 -16.50
CA ARG A 53 15.91 -42.50 -15.46
C ARG A 53 15.40 -42.25 -14.05
N HIS A 54 14.60 -41.20 -13.88
CA HIS A 54 14.11 -40.75 -12.58
C HIS A 54 12.59 -40.63 -12.57
N SER A 55 12.01 -40.58 -11.38
CA SER A 55 10.59 -40.37 -11.13
C SER A 55 10.42 -39.40 -9.96
N GLY A 56 9.22 -38.81 -9.83
CA GLY A 56 8.92 -37.84 -8.77
C GLY A 56 9.80 -36.59 -8.84
N ALA A 57 10.23 -36.08 -7.68
CA ALA A 57 11.01 -34.84 -7.57
C ALA A 57 12.37 -34.88 -8.29
N ALA A 58 12.92 -36.06 -8.57
CA ALA A 58 14.18 -36.22 -9.29
C ALA A 58 14.06 -36.00 -10.81
N LEU A 59 12.84 -35.91 -11.36
CA LEU A 59 12.61 -35.61 -12.79
C LEU A 59 13.22 -34.28 -13.22
N ASP A 60 13.36 -33.35 -12.28
CA ASP A 60 13.81 -31.98 -12.51
C ASP A 60 15.24 -31.73 -12.01
N GLY A 61 15.96 -32.79 -11.60
CA GLY A 61 17.34 -32.71 -11.12
C GLY A 61 18.35 -32.14 -12.12
N TRP A 62 17.97 -32.08 -13.41
CA TRP A 62 18.77 -31.47 -14.47
C TRP A 62 18.69 -29.94 -14.52
N ILE A 63 17.65 -29.32 -13.94
CA ILE A 63 17.37 -27.89 -14.11
C ILE A 63 18.45 -27.02 -13.46
N THR A 64 18.77 -27.28 -12.20
CA THR A 64 19.78 -26.49 -11.47
C THR A 64 21.17 -26.60 -12.11
N PRO A 65 21.70 -27.81 -12.43
CA PRO A 65 22.93 -27.93 -13.22
C PRO A 65 22.87 -27.17 -14.55
N MET A 66 21.77 -27.23 -15.31
CA MET A 66 21.66 -26.47 -16.56
C MET A 66 21.71 -24.95 -16.36
N ARG A 67 21.07 -24.43 -15.30
CA ARG A 67 21.10 -23.00 -14.96
C ARG A 67 22.51 -22.57 -14.56
N VAL A 68 23.18 -23.33 -13.70
CA VAL A 68 24.57 -23.10 -13.27
C VAL A 68 25.54 -23.15 -14.45
N ALA A 69 25.41 -24.14 -15.34
CA ALA A 69 26.27 -24.28 -16.51
C ALA A 69 26.17 -23.04 -17.40
N GLY A 70 24.94 -22.62 -17.72
CA GLY A 70 24.75 -21.47 -18.60
C GLY A 70 25.14 -20.15 -17.95
N ALA A 71 24.90 -19.98 -16.65
CA ALA A 71 25.38 -18.82 -15.90
C ALA A 71 26.92 -18.73 -15.94
N GLY A 72 27.61 -19.84 -15.68
CA GLY A 72 29.07 -19.90 -15.71
C GLY A 72 29.68 -19.72 -17.10
N SER A 73 29.03 -20.22 -18.16
CA SER A 73 29.61 -20.29 -19.52
C SER A 73 29.26 -19.13 -20.43
N ILE A 74 28.04 -18.58 -20.36
CA ILE A 74 27.57 -17.54 -21.29
C ILE A 74 28.32 -16.23 -21.01
N ALA A 75 28.84 -15.59 -22.06
CA ALA A 75 29.70 -14.40 -21.90
C ALA A 75 28.92 -13.13 -21.57
N ASP A 76 27.76 -12.94 -22.18
CA ASP A 76 26.96 -11.71 -22.09
C ASP A 76 25.93 -11.77 -20.94
N ALA A 77 25.80 -10.68 -20.18
CA ALA A 77 24.91 -10.60 -19.03
C ALA A 77 23.42 -10.67 -19.43
N ALA A 78 23.03 -10.09 -20.57
CA ALA A 78 21.65 -10.18 -21.06
C ALA A 78 21.29 -11.60 -21.48
N ALA A 79 22.23 -12.30 -22.11
CA ALA A 79 22.09 -13.71 -22.48
C ALA A 79 22.03 -14.61 -21.24
N VAL A 80 22.81 -14.35 -20.18
CA VAL A 80 22.68 -15.07 -18.89
C VAL A 80 21.30 -14.80 -18.27
N ALA A 81 20.87 -13.54 -18.20
CA ALA A 81 19.54 -13.19 -17.69
C ALA A 81 18.42 -13.89 -18.48
N ALA A 82 18.58 -14.02 -19.80
CA ALA A 82 17.69 -14.77 -20.67
C ALA A 82 17.70 -16.27 -20.36
N TRP A 83 18.89 -16.85 -20.19
CA TRP A 83 19.08 -18.25 -19.90
C TRP A 83 18.44 -18.66 -18.58
N VAL A 84 18.80 -18.01 -17.48
CA VAL A 84 18.34 -18.43 -16.14
C VAL A 84 16.84 -18.24 -15.91
N ASN A 85 16.18 -17.43 -16.76
CA ASN A 85 14.72 -17.19 -16.75
C ASN A 85 13.98 -17.95 -17.87
N ARG A 86 14.62 -18.93 -18.52
CA ARG A 86 13.95 -19.75 -19.54
C ARG A 86 12.73 -20.47 -18.96
N ARG A 87 11.66 -20.51 -19.75
CA ARG A 87 10.39 -21.15 -19.36
C ARG A 87 10.57 -22.64 -19.09
N GLU A 88 11.48 -23.29 -19.80
CA GLU A 88 11.77 -24.72 -19.62
C GLU A 88 12.34 -25.05 -18.23
N PHE A 89 12.84 -24.05 -17.50
CA PHE A 89 13.27 -24.19 -16.11
C PHE A 89 12.17 -23.89 -15.08
N ALA A 90 11.01 -23.40 -15.53
CA ALA A 90 9.84 -23.11 -14.69
C ALA A 90 8.92 -24.33 -14.52
N ASP A 91 8.97 -25.27 -15.47
CA ASP A 91 8.08 -26.44 -15.51
C ASP A 91 8.47 -27.55 -14.52
N GLY A 92 9.58 -27.39 -13.77
CA GLY A 92 10.12 -28.41 -12.88
C GLY A 92 9.67 -28.32 -11.42
N ALA A 93 8.57 -27.62 -11.17
CA ALA A 93 7.90 -27.64 -9.88
C ALA A 93 7.05 -28.92 -9.74
N VAL A 94 7.68 -30.10 -9.81
CA VAL A 94 7.06 -31.26 -9.16
C VAL A 94 6.98 -30.89 -7.69
N PHE A 95 5.75 -30.65 -7.21
CA PHE A 95 5.37 -30.44 -5.83
C PHE A 95 6.28 -31.24 -4.90
N ARG A 96 7.31 -30.58 -4.37
CA ARG A 96 8.06 -31.11 -3.26
C ARG A 96 7.07 -31.08 -2.09
N TRP A 97 6.95 -32.18 -1.34
CA TRP A 97 5.91 -32.33 -0.31
C TRP A 97 6.01 -31.30 0.82
N ASP A 98 7.11 -30.53 0.88
CA ASP A 98 7.35 -29.39 1.74
C ASP A 98 6.87 -28.04 1.15
N GLY A 99 6.29 -28.03 -0.05
CA GLY A 99 5.71 -26.84 -0.68
C GLY A 99 6.72 -25.86 -1.29
N GLY A 100 8.02 -26.18 -1.28
CA GLY A 100 9.08 -25.27 -1.75
C GLY A 100 9.62 -25.63 -3.12
N GLU A 101 9.79 -24.62 -3.98
CA GLU A 101 10.63 -24.73 -5.17
C GLU A 101 12.12 -24.89 -4.74
N ALA A 102 12.91 -25.70 -5.45
CA ALA A 102 14.35 -25.76 -5.23
C ALA A 102 14.97 -24.37 -5.46
N ASP A 103 15.41 -23.71 -4.39
CA ASP A 103 16.21 -22.50 -4.51
C ASP A 103 17.66 -22.89 -4.83
N ASP A 104 18.13 -22.48 -6.00
CA ASP A 104 19.49 -22.71 -6.49
C ASP A 104 20.31 -21.42 -6.59
N THR A 105 19.83 -20.34 -5.97
CA THR A 105 20.44 -19.02 -6.02
C THR A 105 21.91 -19.07 -5.63
N GLU A 106 22.26 -19.74 -4.54
CA GLU A 106 23.65 -19.87 -4.07
C GLU A 106 24.57 -20.50 -5.13
N TRP A 107 24.10 -21.55 -5.81
CA TRP A 107 24.89 -22.24 -6.84
C TRP A 107 25.12 -21.36 -8.07
N VAL A 108 24.08 -20.64 -8.51
CA VAL A 108 24.18 -19.71 -9.64
C VAL A 108 25.12 -18.57 -9.30
N VAL A 109 24.99 -17.98 -8.11
CA VAL A 109 25.86 -16.90 -7.63
C VAL A 109 27.32 -17.35 -7.58
N ARG A 110 27.61 -18.53 -7.02
CA ARG A 110 28.98 -19.08 -6.96
C ARG A 110 29.57 -19.29 -8.36
N ALA A 111 28.80 -19.77 -9.33
CA ALA A 111 29.27 -19.91 -10.71
C ALA A 111 29.57 -18.56 -11.40
N LEU A 112 29.01 -17.46 -10.90
CA LEU A 112 29.23 -16.10 -11.38
C LEU A 112 30.32 -15.36 -10.61
N ALA A 113 30.85 -15.91 -9.53
CA ALA A 113 31.76 -15.21 -8.61
C ALA A 113 33.04 -14.68 -9.27
N THR A 114 33.55 -15.36 -10.30
CA THR A 114 34.77 -14.94 -11.03
C THR A 114 34.50 -13.86 -12.09
N ARG A 115 33.25 -13.44 -12.29
CA ARG A 115 32.90 -12.40 -13.28
C ARG A 115 33.26 -11.01 -12.77
N PRO A 116 33.69 -10.09 -13.66
CA PRO A 116 33.94 -8.70 -13.31
C PRO A 116 32.75 -8.07 -12.59
N VAL A 117 33.01 -7.16 -11.64
CA VAL A 117 31.96 -6.54 -10.81
C VAL A 117 30.94 -5.79 -11.67
N GLU A 118 31.37 -5.01 -12.65
CA GLU A 118 30.51 -4.24 -13.56
C GLU A 118 29.57 -5.17 -14.34
N TRP A 119 30.07 -6.34 -14.76
CA TRP A 119 29.28 -7.35 -15.45
C TRP A 119 28.21 -7.95 -14.51
N ARG A 120 28.57 -8.24 -13.25
CA ARG A 120 27.64 -8.76 -12.25
C ARG A 120 26.56 -7.73 -11.90
N GLN A 121 26.92 -6.44 -11.88
CA GLN A 121 25.98 -5.34 -11.67
C GLN A 121 24.98 -5.22 -12.83
N ASP A 122 25.45 -5.25 -14.08
CA ASP A 122 24.57 -5.25 -15.26
C ASP A 122 23.60 -6.45 -15.23
N LEU A 123 24.11 -7.65 -14.89
CA LEU A 123 23.27 -8.82 -14.72
C LEU A 123 22.21 -8.62 -13.62
N ALA A 124 22.59 -8.11 -12.46
CA ALA A 124 21.67 -7.89 -11.33
C ALA A 124 20.51 -6.96 -11.72
N VAL A 125 20.81 -5.84 -12.40
CA VAL A 125 19.79 -4.90 -12.90
C VAL A 125 18.87 -5.57 -13.92
N ARG A 126 19.42 -6.35 -14.85
CA ARG A 126 18.62 -7.07 -15.86
C ARG A 126 17.71 -8.14 -15.25
N LEU A 127 18.18 -8.84 -14.22
CA LEU A 127 17.36 -9.81 -13.48
C LEU A 127 16.22 -9.10 -12.75
N ALA A 128 16.50 -7.98 -12.08
CA ALA A 128 15.50 -7.17 -11.41
C ALA A 128 14.41 -6.64 -12.38
N LEU A 129 14.81 -6.12 -13.55
CA LEU A 129 13.88 -5.64 -14.58
C LEU A 129 13.03 -6.74 -15.24
N ARG A 130 13.39 -8.01 -15.05
CA ARG A 130 12.60 -9.15 -15.53
C ARG A 130 11.49 -9.57 -14.58
N LEU A 131 11.49 -9.09 -13.35
CA LEU A 131 10.38 -9.29 -12.43
C LEU A 131 9.12 -8.64 -13.00
N ARG A 132 8.00 -9.36 -12.95
CA ARG A 132 6.72 -8.94 -13.55
C ARG A 132 5.58 -8.82 -12.56
N SER A 133 5.61 -9.58 -11.46
CA SER A 133 4.49 -9.64 -10.51
C SER A 133 4.52 -8.48 -9.53
N LEU A 134 3.35 -7.87 -9.31
CA LEU A 134 3.11 -6.93 -8.19
C LEU A 134 2.62 -7.67 -6.93
N ARG A 135 2.43 -8.98 -7.01
CA ARG A 135 2.19 -9.91 -5.90
C ARG A 135 3.10 -11.12 -6.10
N PRO A 136 4.40 -10.94 -5.91
CA PRO A 136 5.34 -12.01 -6.13
C PRO A 136 5.18 -13.08 -5.05
N GLU A 137 5.60 -14.29 -5.38
CA GLU A 137 6.04 -15.27 -4.40
C GLU A 137 7.57 -15.17 -4.32
N ALA A 138 8.16 -15.44 -3.16
CA ALA A 138 9.62 -15.47 -2.99
C ALA A 138 10.23 -16.70 -3.69
N ASP A 139 10.14 -16.73 -5.01
CA ASP A 139 10.65 -17.80 -5.87
C ASP A 139 12.15 -17.63 -6.16
N ARG A 140 12.73 -18.64 -6.82
CA ARG A 140 14.14 -18.65 -7.24
C ARG A 140 14.56 -17.43 -8.09
N ARG A 141 13.63 -16.78 -8.80
CA ARG A 141 13.95 -15.62 -9.67
C ARG A 141 14.05 -14.36 -8.82
N VAL A 142 13.11 -14.20 -7.87
CA VAL A 142 13.15 -13.14 -6.87
C VAL A 142 14.42 -13.26 -6.04
N ASN A 143 14.70 -14.45 -5.50
CA ASN A 143 15.87 -14.69 -4.65
C ASN A 143 17.17 -14.42 -5.41
N LEU A 144 17.29 -14.88 -6.66
CA LEU A 144 18.46 -14.61 -7.49
C LEU A 144 18.64 -13.11 -7.81
N ALA A 145 17.57 -12.40 -8.17
CA ALA A 145 17.66 -10.98 -8.49
C ALA A 145 18.10 -10.16 -7.26
N LEU A 146 17.49 -10.39 -6.10
CA LEU A 146 17.80 -9.66 -4.87
C LEU A 146 19.19 -10.01 -4.33
N THR A 147 19.59 -11.29 -4.38
CA THR A 147 20.93 -11.71 -3.97
C THR A 147 22.01 -11.09 -4.87
N MET A 148 21.80 -11.10 -6.19
CA MET A 148 22.72 -10.44 -7.12
C MET A 148 22.81 -8.93 -6.90
N LEU A 149 21.70 -8.24 -6.59
CA LEU A 149 21.74 -6.81 -6.23
C LEU A 149 22.55 -6.58 -4.95
N ARG A 150 22.32 -7.37 -3.90
CA ARG A 150 23.03 -7.28 -2.62
C ARG A 150 24.53 -7.51 -2.77
N GLU A 151 24.94 -8.57 -3.47
CA GLU A 151 26.36 -8.94 -3.58
C GLU A 151 27.15 -8.11 -4.60
N SER A 152 26.50 -7.62 -5.66
CA SER A 152 27.17 -6.78 -6.66
C SER A 152 27.22 -5.30 -6.26
N GLY A 153 26.41 -4.89 -5.28
CA GLY A 153 26.22 -3.48 -4.91
C GLY A 153 25.60 -2.65 -6.04
N ALA A 154 24.94 -3.28 -7.01
CA ALA A 154 24.27 -2.59 -8.10
C ALA A 154 23.14 -1.71 -7.55
N GLN A 155 22.99 -0.51 -8.10
CA GLN A 155 21.87 0.35 -7.79
C GLN A 155 20.57 -0.32 -8.27
N PRO A 156 19.59 -0.58 -7.38
CA PRO A 156 18.29 -1.11 -7.77
C PRO A 156 17.61 -0.21 -8.82
N PRO A 157 17.12 -0.76 -9.94
CA PRO A 157 16.36 0.02 -10.92
C PRO A 157 15.00 0.45 -10.34
N GLU A 158 14.51 1.60 -10.78
CA GLU A 158 13.15 2.06 -10.47
C GLU A 158 12.13 1.15 -11.15
N HIS A 159 11.64 0.16 -10.42
CA HIS A 159 10.76 -0.88 -10.96
C HIS A 159 9.82 -1.41 -9.88
N ALA A 160 8.53 -1.10 -9.95
CA ALA A 160 7.57 -1.47 -8.90
C ALA A 160 7.50 -2.98 -8.58
N PRO A 161 7.59 -3.92 -9.55
CA PRO A 161 7.71 -5.34 -9.27
C PRO A 161 8.93 -5.72 -8.43
N LEU A 162 10.05 -4.99 -8.54
CA LEU A 162 11.22 -5.19 -7.68
C LEU A 162 10.91 -4.80 -6.23
N THR A 163 10.24 -3.67 -6.03
CA THR A 163 9.79 -3.23 -4.68
C THR A 163 8.89 -4.29 -4.05
N ALA A 164 7.90 -4.79 -4.79
CA ALA A 164 7.02 -5.86 -4.29
C ALA A 164 7.78 -7.14 -3.96
N ALA A 165 8.76 -7.52 -4.80
CA ALA A 165 9.57 -8.72 -4.60
C ALA A 165 10.48 -8.62 -3.38
N TRP A 166 11.06 -7.43 -3.15
CA TRP A 166 11.84 -7.17 -1.96
C TRP A 166 11.01 -7.24 -0.68
N LEU A 167 9.78 -6.69 -0.69
CA LEU A 167 8.86 -6.75 0.45
C LEU A 167 8.44 -8.17 0.81
N GLU A 168 8.26 -9.03 -0.20
CA GLU A 168 7.92 -10.44 0.00
C GLU A 168 9.12 -11.25 0.51
N ALA A 169 10.29 -11.05 -0.09
CA ALA A 169 11.47 -11.87 0.22
C ALA A 169 12.30 -11.37 1.42
N THR A 170 12.07 -10.15 1.89
CA THR A 170 12.83 -9.55 3.00
C THR A 170 11.90 -9.31 4.17
N GLY A 171 12.01 -10.15 5.20
CA GLY A 171 11.19 -10.02 6.39
C GLY A 171 11.54 -8.78 7.21
N PRO A 172 10.62 -8.26 8.05
CA PRO A 172 10.87 -7.13 8.94
C PRO A 172 12.09 -7.31 9.87
N ALA A 173 12.45 -8.56 10.20
CA ALA A 173 13.59 -8.88 11.05
C ALA A 173 14.96 -8.67 10.35
N ASP A 174 15.01 -8.79 9.02
CA ASP A 174 16.25 -8.76 8.25
C ASP A 174 16.61 -7.34 7.75
N LEU A 175 15.66 -6.41 7.85
CA LEU A 175 15.77 -5.05 7.29
C LEU A 175 17.01 -4.29 7.77
N ALA A 176 17.38 -4.41 9.04
CA ALA A 176 18.48 -3.66 9.63
C ALA A 176 19.82 -3.93 8.93
N GLY A 177 20.02 -5.17 8.46
CA GLY A 177 21.24 -5.62 7.80
C GLY A 177 21.17 -5.61 6.27
N ASP A 178 20.01 -5.33 5.67
CA ASP A 178 19.85 -5.39 4.21
C ASP A 178 20.58 -4.20 3.53
N PRO A 179 21.57 -4.45 2.65
CA PRO A 179 22.24 -3.40 1.88
C PRO A 179 21.30 -2.59 0.99
N LEU A 180 20.14 -3.15 0.63
CA LEU A 180 19.16 -2.48 -0.23
C LEU A 180 18.20 -1.56 0.55
N LEU A 181 18.25 -1.56 1.89
CA LEU A 181 17.26 -0.92 2.76
C LEU A 181 16.92 0.52 2.34
N ASP A 182 17.92 1.38 2.21
CA ASP A 182 17.68 2.82 1.99
C ASP A 182 17.00 3.09 0.63
N THR A 183 17.47 2.41 -0.42
CA THR A 183 16.88 2.54 -1.77
C THR A 183 15.48 1.96 -1.81
N MET A 184 15.26 0.79 -1.20
CA MET A 184 13.98 0.09 -1.28
C MET A 184 12.91 0.72 -0.38
N VAL A 185 13.28 1.29 0.77
CA VAL A 185 12.35 2.07 1.61
C VAL A 185 11.89 3.33 0.88
N ARG A 186 12.77 4.03 0.16
CA ARG A 186 12.36 5.14 -0.71
C ARG A 186 11.38 4.65 -1.79
N ALA A 187 11.74 3.58 -2.50
CA ALA A 187 10.88 3.00 -3.54
C ALA A 187 9.52 2.51 -3.01
N LEU A 188 9.41 2.09 -1.74
CA LEU A 188 8.15 1.72 -1.09
C LEU A 188 7.15 2.88 -1.04
N PHE A 189 7.61 4.12 -0.87
CA PHE A 189 6.74 5.30 -0.86
C PHE A 189 6.41 5.79 -2.28
N GLU A 190 7.24 5.46 -3.27
CA GLU A 190 7.05 5.88 -4.67
C GLU A 190 6.18 4.88 -5.47
N SER A 191 6.31 3.56 -5.20
CA SER A 191 5.71 2.49 -6.00
C SER A 191 4.22 2.28 -5.71
N GLU A 192 3.33 2.45 -6.68
CA GLU A 192 1.90 2.12 -6.54
C GLU A 192 1.65 0.64 -6.13
N GLY A 193 0.53 0.38 -5.46
CA GLY A 193 0.12 -0.99 -5.07
C GLY A 193 0.81 -1.57 -3.82
N VAL A 194 1.95 -1.02 -3.38
CA VAL A 194 2.68 -1.47 -2.18
C VAL A 194 1.82 -1.41 -0.91
N GLY A 195 1.03 -0.35 -0.75
CA GLY A 195 0.19 -0.23 0.44
C GLY A 195 -0.88 -1.32 0.54
N ARG A 196 -1.32 -1.88 -0.59
CA ARG A 196 -2.22 -3.05 -0.63
C ARG A 196 -1.51 -4.33 -0.27
N LEU A 197 -0.26 -4.50 -0.67
CA LEU A 197 0.55 -5.67 -0.33
C LEU A 197 0.74 -5.75 1.19
N LEU A 198 0.99 -4.61 1.84
CA LEU A 198 1.27 -4.52 3.28
C LEU A 198 0.05 -4.18 4.15
N GLN A 199 -1.17 -4.15 3.60
CA GLN A 199 -2.36 -3.59 4.27
C GLN A 199 -2.66 -4.22 5.64
N ASP A 200 -2.45 -5.53 5.77
CA ASP A 200 -2.75 -6.32 6.96
C ASP A 200 -1.49 -6.68 7.75
N ASP A 201 -0.32 -6.22 7.29
CA ASP A 201 0.94 -6.45 7.99
C ASP A 201 1.10 -5.50 9.18
N LEU A 202 1.33 -6.08 10.36
CA LEU A 202 1.53 -5.36 11.62
C LEU A 202 3.00 -5.24 12.03
N MET A 203 3.89 -6.00 11.40
CA MET A 203 5.30 -6.07 11.75
C MET A 203 6.14 -5.09 10.92
N TRP A 204 5.80 -4.89 9.65
CA TRP A 204 6.47 -3.93 8.78
C TRP A 204 6.48 -2.50 9.33
N PRO A 205 5.33 -1.90 9.75
CA PRO A 205 5.34 -0.58 10.35
C PRO A 205 6.18 -0.52 11.64
N LYS A 206 6.14 -1.58 12.46
CA LYS A 206 6.94 -1.67 13.70
C LYS A 206 8.42 -1.67 13.42
N ALA A 207 8.86 -2.43 12.42
CA ALA A 207 10.27 -2.50 12.04
C ALA A 207 10.76 -1.16 11.49
N LEU A 208 9.97 -0.46 10.64
CA LEU A 208 10.33 0.88 10.18
C LEU A 208 10.43 1.89 11.34
N CYS A 209 9.51 1.86 12.30
CA CYS A 209 9.60 2.69 13.50
C CYS A 209 10.83 2.34 14.36
N ALA A 210 11.13 1.05 14.54
CA ALA A 210 12.29 0.61 15.30
C ALA A 210 13.61 1.06 14.65
N LEU A 211 13.71 0.95 13.32
CA LEU A 211 14.87 1.41 12.56
C LEU A 211 15.02 2.93 12.62
N ALA A 212 13.92 3.68 12.60
CA ALA A 212 13.95 5.13 12.79
C ALA A 212 14.38 5.51 14.22
N GLY A 213 13.86 4.81 15.24
CA GLY A 213 14.27 5.00 16.64
C GLY A 213 15.74 4.65 16.90
N ALA A 214 16.29 3.68 16.17
CA ALA A 214 17.70 3.33 16.19
C ALA A 214 18.59 4.24 15.33
N GLY A 215 18.00 5.20 14.59
CA GLY A 215 18.73 6.10 13.71
C GLY A 215 19.22 5.47 12.39
N ARG A 216 18.83 4.23 12.08
CA ARG A 216 19.19 3.58 10.80
C ARG A 216 18.39 4.16 9.63
N LEU A 217 17.14 4.59 9.88
CA LEU A 217 16.31 5.29 8.90
C LEU A 217 15.99 6.70 9.38
N SER A 218 15.85 7.64 8.43
CA SER A 218 15.41 9.00 8.76
C SER A 218 13.94 8.99 9.15
N ARG A 219 13.64 9.35 10.40
CA ARG A 219 12.25 9.56 10.87
C ARG A 219 11.53 10.61 10.04
N GLU A 220 12.20 11.72 9.73
CA GLU A 220 11.68 12.77 8.85
C GLU A 220 11.37 12.22 7.46
N GLY A 221 12.26 11.39 6.91
CA GLY A 221 12.08 10.74 5.61
C GLY A 221 10.85 9.82 5.58
N LEU A 222 10.60 9.04 6.63
CA LEU A 222 9.41 8.20 6.74
C LEU A 222 8.12 9.05 6.81
N LEU A 223 8.13 10.11 7.60
CA LEU A 223 6.99 11.04 7.69
C LEU A 223 6.74 11.75 6.35
N ALA A 224 7.78 12.18 5.67
CA ALA A 224 7.69 12.77 4.34
C ALA A 224 7.12 11.78 3.32
N GLY A 225 7.59 10.53 3.33
CA GLY A 225 7.05 9.45 2.51
C GLY A 225 5.55 9.21 2.75
N CYS A 226 5.11 9.15 4.01
CA CYS A 226 3.69 9.06 4.36
C CYS A 226 2.88 10.24 3.81
N ARG A 227 3.36 11.48 3.98
CA ARG A 227 2.68 12.68 3.46
C ARG A 227 2.56 12.65 1.94
N SER A 228 3.64 12.36 1.22
CA SER A 228 3.63 12.21 -0.24
C SER A 228 2.59 11.17 -0.69
N ARG A 229 2.48 10.05 0.04
CA ARG A 229 1.47 9.02 -0.25
C ARG A 229 0.04 9.44 0.01
N PHE A 230 -0.20 10.21 1.07
CA PHE A 230 -1.53 10.75 1.34
C PHE A 230 -1.95 11.77 0.29
N LEU A 231 -1.03 12.65 -0.12
CA LEU A 231 -1.27 13.68 -1.14
C LEU A 231 -1.49 13.07 -2.53
N ALA A 232 -0.80 11.99 -2.86
CA ALA A 232 -1.04 11.23 -4.09
C ALA A 232 -2.47 10.62 -4.15
N GLY A 233 -3.14 10.47 -3.01
CA GLY A 233 -4.49 9.95 -2.93
C GLY A 233 -4.57 8.43 -3.11
N GLY A 234 -5.67 7.95 -3.68
CA GLY A 234 -5.96 6.52 -3.87
C GLY A 234 -7.10 6.00 -3.00
N VAL A 235 -7.36 4.70 -3.10
CA VAL A 235 -8.40 4.02 -2.33
C VAL A 235 -7.90 3.70 -0.91
N ALA A 236 -8.83 3.60 0.04
CA ALA A 236 -8.51 3.38 1.46
C ALA A 236 -7.61 2.15 1.72
N VAL A 237 -7.78 1.10 0.92
CA VAL A 237 -6.99 -0.13 1.02
C VAL A 237 -5.51 0.10 0.72
N ASP A 238 -5.19 0.98 -0.23
CA ASP A 238 -3.81 1.28 -0.62
C ASP A 238 -3.14 2.25 0.37
N GLN A 239 -3.93 2.95 1.20
CA GLN A 239 -3.42 3.93 2.18
C GLN A 239 -3.29 3.36 3.60
N ARG A 240 -3.94 2.23 3.89
CA ARG A 240 -4.06 1.66 5.25
C ARG A 240 -2.72 1.43 5.93
N PHE A 241 -1.75 0.87 5.21
CA PHE A 241 -0.40 0.66 5.70
C PHE A 241 0.27 1.98 6.11
N PHE A 242 0.21 3.01 5.24
CA PHE A 242 0.83 4.31 5.48
C PHE A 242 0.18 5.09 6.60
N VAL A 243 -1.16 4.99 6.75
CA VAL A 243 -1.91 5.52 7.91
C VAL A 243 -1.38 4.90 9.20
N ARG A 244 -1.27 3.57 9.25
CA ARG A 244 -0.76 2.86 10.43
C ARG A 244 0.68 3.26 10.76
N LEU A 245 1.56 3.35 9.75
CA LEU A 245 2.93 3.80 9.94
C LEU A 245 2.98 5.23 10.49
N HIS A 246 2.20 6.16 9.92
CA HIS A 246 2.14 7.54 10.37
C HIS A 246 1.61 7.67 11.80
N ASP A 247 0.54 6.95 12.15
CA ASP A 247 0.00 6.89 13.51
C ASP A 247 1.03 6.35 14.51
N MET A 248 1.77 5.29 14.14
CA MET A 248 2.78 4.68 14.99
C MET A 248 4.04 5.52 15.16
N LEU A 249 4.39 6.33 14.15
CA LEU A 249 5.44 7.33 14.31
C LEU A 249 4.99 8.42 15.30
N ASP A 250 3.69 8.66 15.45
CA ASP A 250 3.09 9.68 16.31
C ASP A 250 3.81 11.03 16.17
N PRO A 251 3.69 11.69 15.00
CA PRO A 251 4.45 12.90 14.74
C PRO A 251 4.00 14.02 15.69
N THR A 252 4.99 14.72 16.20
CA THR A 252 4.81 15.83 17.14
C THR A 252 4.25 17.08 16.43
N PRO A 253 3.66 18.04 17.17
CA PRO A 253 3.33 19.34 16.63
C PRO A 253 4.50 20.02 15.91
N GLU A 254 5.70 19.93 16.46
CA GLU A 254 6.93 20.52 15.89
C GLU A 254 7.28 19.89 14.54
N GLU A 255 7.09 18.57 14.39
CA GLU A 255 7.30 17.84 13.13
C GLU A 255 6.21 18.11 12.08
N THR A 256 4.99 18.44 12.51
CA THR A 256 3.85 18.64 11.60
C THR A 256 3.62 20.09 11.18
N THR A 257 3.96 21.05 12.04
CA THR A 257 3.73 22.50 11.81
C THR A 257 4.35 23.02 10.51
N PRO A 258 5.62 22.70 10.16
CA PRO A 258 6.21 23.15 8.90
C PRO A 258 5.45 22.66 7.66
N TYR A 259 4.71 21.56 7.78
CA TYR A 259 3.96 20.91 6.71
C TYR A 259 2.44 21.03 6.89
N VAL A 260 1.96 22.00 7.68
CA VAL A 260 0.53 22.16 7.97
C VAL A 260 -0.30 22.35 6.71
N ARG A 261 0.27 23.00 5.68
CA ARG A 261 -0.39 23.18 4.36
C ARG A 261 -0.67 21.86 3.66
N ASP A 262 0.25 20.90 3.75
CA ASP A 262 0.06 19.56 3.18
C ASP A 262 -1.11 18.86 3.88
N TYR A 263 -1.20 18.97 5.21
CA TYR A 263 -2.31 18.39 5.97
C TYR A 263 -3.64 19.10 5.71
N LEU A 264 -3.65 20.42 5.54
CA LEU A 264 -4.84 21.18 5.14
C LEU A 264 -5.37 20.69 3.79
N ALA A 265 -4.49 20.46 2.82
CA ALA A 265 -4.84 19.96 1.49
C ALA A 265 -5.51 18.55 1.51
N LEU A 266 -5.28 17.76 2.56
CA LEU A 266 -5.90 16.44 2.72
C LEU A 266 -7.33 16.50 3.26
N LEU A 267 -7.73 17.57 3.95
CA LEU A 267 -9.04 17.65 4.61
C LEU A 267 -10.24 17.51 3.66
N PRO A 268 -10.29 18.10 2.45
CA PRO A 268 -11.49 18.08 1.63
C PRO A 268 -11.83 16.68 1.08
N SER A 269 -10.83 15.95 0.59
CA SER A 269 -11.05 14.81 -0.30
C SER A 269 -10.32 13.52 0.10
N ALA A 270 -9.39 13.55 1.06
CA ALA A 270 -8.69 12.34 1.47
C ALA A 270 -9.65 11.29 2.07
N THR A 271 -9.21 10.04 2.12
CA THR A 271 -9.99 8.95 2.74
C THR A 271 -10.28 9.25 4.22
N PRO A 272 -11.34 8.67 4.81
CA PRO A 272 -11.76 9.03 6.17
C PRO A 272 -10.66 8.87 7.23
N TYR A 273 -9.74 7.92 7.08
CA TYR A 273 -8.64 7.73 8.01
C TYR A 273 -7.56 8.80 7.85
N VAL A 274 -7.16 9.11 6.61
CA VAL A 274 -6.19 10.15 6.30
C VAL A 274 -6.72 11.53 6.70
N ALA A 275 -7.99 11.82 6.45
CA ALA A 275 -8.62 13.07 6.91
C ALA A 275 -8.64 13.19 8.45
N GLY A 276 -8.75 12.07 9.17
CA GLY A 276 -8.65 12.03 10.63
C GLY A 276 -7.25 12.40 11.13
N LEU A 277 -6.22 11.81 10.52
CA LEU A 277 -4.81 12.13 10.77
C LEU A 277 -4.49 13.60 10.47
N ALA A 278 -4.91 14.07 9.30
CA ALA A 278 -4.73 15.45 8.89
C ALA A 278 -5.39 16.43 9.88
N LEU A 279 -6.60 16.14 10.32
CA LEU A 279 -7.28 16.98 11.32
C LEU A 279 -6.55 16.99 12.68
N LYS A 280 -5.96 15.85 13.11
CA LYS A 280 -5.12 15.79 14.33
C LYS A 280 -3.90 16.70 14.16
N ALA A 281 -3.18 16.58 13.04
CA ALA A 281 -1.99 17.37 12.76
C ALA A 281 -2.28 18.88 12.69
N VAL A 282 -3.32 19.28 11.94
CA VAL A 282 -3.73 20.68 11.79
C VAL A 282 -4.11 21.32 13.13
N ARG A 283 -4.77 20.56 14.03
CA ARG A 283 -5.10 21.04 15.38
C ARG A 283 -3.89 21.08 16.31
N GLY A 284 -2.90 20.22 16.09
CA GLY A 284 -1.65 20.19 16.83
C GLY A 284 -0.73 21.36 16.49
N ALA A 285 -0.77 21.86 15.25
CA ALA A 285 0.10 22.93 14.75
C ALA A 285 -0.10 24.32 15.41
N GLY A 286 -1.00 24.44 16.38
CA GLY A 286 -1.27 25.68 17.09
C GLY A 286 -2.18 26.64 16.33
N THR A 287 -1.97 27.95 16.52
CA THR A 287 -2.82 29.00 15.94
C THR A 287 -2.57 29.14 14.45
N LEU A 288 -3.59 28.90 13.64
CA LEU A 288 -3.55 29.11 12.20
C LEU A 288 -3.97 30.54 11.83
N PRO A 289 -3.47 31.07 10.70
CA PRO A 289 -4.04 32.27 10.10
C PRO A 289 -5.55 32.10 9.86
N PRO A 290 -6.39 33.13 10.11
CA PRO A 290 -7.84 33.02 9.98
C PRO A 290 -8.33 32.44 8.65
N ALA A 291 -7.70 32.84 7.54
CA ALA A 291 -8.02 32.30 6.21
C ALA A 291 -7.83 30.77 6.13
N GLN A 292 -6.69 30.25 6.60
CA GLN A 292 -6.40 28.81 6.57
C GLN A 292 -7.31 28.02 7.51
N ALA A 293 -7.61 28.57 8.70
CA ALA A 293 -8.56 27.96 9.62
C ALA A 293 -9.99 27.95 9.04
N GLY A 294 -10.38 29.00 8.31
CA GLY A 294 -11.67 29.12 7.65
C GLY A 294 -11.82 28.03 6.59
N GLU A 295 -10.88 27.99 5.65
CA GLU A 295 -10.80 26.95 4.61
C GLU A 295 -10.82 25.52 5.20
N ALA A 296 -10.11 25.30 6.31
CA ALA A 296 -10.10 24.01 6.99
C ALA A 296 -11.49 23.63 7.55
N VAL A 297 -12.19 24.58 8.18
CA VAL A 297 -13.54 24.37 8.70
C VAL A 297 -14.51 24.10 7.55
N GLU A 298 -14.44 24.88 6.48
CA GLU A 298 -15.26 24.70 5.28
C GLU A 298 -15.07 23.32 4.68
N ALA A 299 -13.81 22.92 4.49
CA ALA A 299 -13.47 21.58 4.01
C ALA A 299 -14.14 20.49 4.84
N LEU A 300 -14.11 20.60 6.19
CA LEU A 300 -14.75 19.65 7.10
C LEU A 300 -16.28 19.64 7.03
N LEU A 301 -16.91 20.79 6.77
CA LEU A 301 -18.36 20.93 6.69
C LEU A 301 -18.94 20.36 5.39
N TYR A 302 -18.17 20.37 4.30
CA TYR A 302 -18.55 19.76 3.02
C TYR A 302 -18.37 18.24 2.99
N ARG A 303 -17.64 17.67 3.94
CA ARG A 303 -17.41 16.23 3.99
C ARG A 303 -18.71 15.45 4.23
N PRO A 304 -18.89 14.28 3.60
CA PRO A 304 -20.06 13.44 3.81
C PRO A 304 -20.07 12.76 5.19
N GLU A 305 -18.91 12.59 5.84
CA GLU A 305 -18.84 11.90 7.12
C GLU A 305 -19.20 12.84 8.27
N GLY A 306 -20.34 12.59 8.92
CA GLY A 306 -20.87 13.46 9.98
C GLY A 306 -19.94 13.70 11.18
N ARG A 307 -18.93 12.84 11.41
CA ARG A 307 -17.91 13.09 12.44
C ARG A 307 -17.03 14.30 12.12
N PHE A 308 -16.71 14.53 10.85
CA PHE A 308 -15.91 15.66 10.40
C PHE A 308 -16.73 16.94 10.42
N VAL A 309 -17.98 16.88 9.98
CA VAL A 309 -18.92 18.02 10.08
C VAL A 309 -19.07 18.48 11.53
N ARG A 310 -19.28 17.55 12.48
CA ARG A 310 -19.32 17.87 13.93
C ARG A 310 -18.00 18.45 14.43
N ALA A 311 -16.87 17.92 13.96
CA ALA A 311 -15.55 18.40 14.33
C ALA A 311 -15.29 19.82 13.79
N GLY A 312 -15.73 20.13 12.56
CA GLY A 312 -15.70 21.45 11.95
C GLY A 312 -16.54 22.45 12.74
N LEU A 313 -17.80 22.13 13.05
CA LEU A 313 -18.66 22.97 13.90
C LEU A 313 -18.08 23.25 15.29
N THR A 314 -17.48 22.24 15.92
CA THR A 314 -16.86 22.39 17.25
C THR A 314 -15.61 23.25 17.18
N TRP A 315 -14.91 23.24 16.04
CA TRP A 315 -13.76 24.09 15.82
C TRP A 315 -14.18 25.53 15.50
N LEU A 316 -15.20 25.72 14.66
CA LEU A 316 -15.81 27.02 14.37
C LEU A 316 -16.26 27.74 15.64
N ASP A 317 -17.00 27.06 16.52
CA ASP A 317 -17.41 27.63 17.82
C ASP A 317 -16.21 28.12 18.65
N ARG A 318 -15.11 27.35 18.67
CA ARG A 318 -13.87 27.77 19.35
C ARG A 318 -13.23 28.99 18.69
N LEU A 319 -13.19 29.05 17.37
CA LEU A 319 -12.64 30.19 16.63
C LEU A 319 -13.46 31.47 16.90
N LEU A 320 -14.79 31.37 16.90
CA LEU A 320 -15.68 32.49 17.22
C LEU A 320 -15.49 32.98 18.67
N LYS A 321 -15.23 32.07 19.61
CA LYS A 321 -14.96 32.41 21.03
C LYS A 321 -13.65 33.15 21.24
N HIS A 322 -12.59 32.76 20.52
CA HIS A 322 -11.22 33.21 20.77
C HIS A 322 -10.70 34.26 19.79
N THR A 323 -11.49 34.65 18.79
CA THR A 323 -11.17 35.79 17.91
C THR A 323 -11.69 37.05 18.54
N ASP A 324 -10.83 38.05 18.83
CA ASP A 324 -11.25 39.33 19.42
C ASP A 324 -11.60 40.38 18.35
N ASP A 325 -10.89 40.39 17.22
CA ASP A 325 -10.93 41.41 16.17
C ASP A 325 -12.05 41.20 15.12
N GLY A 326 -13.30 41.11 15.56
CA GLY A 326 -14.47 40.92 14.67
C GLY A 326 -14.52 39.53 14.01
N LEU A 327 -15.71 39.12 13.56
CA LEU A 327 -15.94 37.71 13.16
C LEU A 327 -16.17 37.49 11.66
N ASP A 328 -16.07 38.53 10.82
CA ASP A 328 -16.40 38.44 9.40
C ASP A 328 -15.60 37.40 8.62
N ALA A 329 -14.35 37.13 9.02
CA ALA A 329 -13.53 36.08 8.43
C ALA A 329 -14.15 34.68 8.54
N TRP A 330 -15.07 34.48 9.49
CA TRP A 330 -15.76 33.21 9.75
C TRP A 330 -17.16 33.14 9.14
N ALA A 331 -17.65 34.23 8.54
CA ALA A 331 -18.98 34.27 7.94
C ALA A 331 -19.18 33.21 6.84
N PRO A 332 -18.21 32.96 5.91
CA PRO A 332 -18.36 31.92 4.90
C PRO A 332 -18.55 30.51 5.48
N ALA A 333 -17.71 30.12 6.44
CA ALA A 333 -17.83 28.83 7.14
C ALA A 333 -19.17 28.68 7.87
N LEU A 334 -19.67 29.76 8.47
CA LEU A 334 -20.96 29.77 9.15
C LEU A 334 -22.13 29.68 8.16
N SER A 335 -22.05 30.36 7.02
CA SER A 335 -23.01 30.25 5.91
C SER A 335 -23.10 28.81 5.39
N ILE A 336 -21.96 28.13 5.18
CA ILE A 336 -21.92 26.72 4.75
C ILE A 336 -22.56 25.80 5.79
N ALA A 337 -22.33 26.06 7.08
CA ALA A 337 -22.95 25.29 8.15
C ALA A 337 -24.48 25.47 8.22
N LEU A 338 -24.97 26.69 7.92
CA LEU A 338 -26.39 27.02 7.89
C LEU A 338 -27.15 26.37 6.72
N THR A 339 -26.46 26.06 5.62
CA THR A 339 -27.04 25.39 4.44
C THR A 339 -26.76 23.89 4.38
N ASN A 340 -26.20 23.32 5.46
CA ASN A 340 -25.86 21.90 5.50
C ASN A 340 -27.11 21.00 5.41
N GLY A 341 -27.00 19.86 4.73
CA GLY A 341 -28.13 18.91 4.59
C GLY A 341 -28.62 18.33 5.92
N SER A 342 -27.80 18.32 6.98
CA SER A 342 -28.21 17.85 8.30
C SER A 342 -28.91 18.95 9.12
N GLY A 343 -30.18 18.72 9.49
CA GLY A 343 -30.93 19.64 10.35
C GLY A 343 -30.25 19.94 11.69
N GLN A 344 -29.63 18.94 12.33
CA GLN A 344 -28.90 19.13 13.59
C GLN A 344 -27.70 20.08 13.45
N VAL A 345 -27.01 20.02 12.30
CA VAL A 345 -25.87 20.90 11.98
C VAL A 345 -26.38 22.32 11.76
N ARG A 346 -27.46 22.48 10.98
CA ARG A 346 -28.11 23.78 10.74
C ARG A 346 -28.60 24.43 12.03
N ASP A 347 -29.30 23.71 12.90
CA ASP A 347 -29.79 24.24 14.18
C ASP A 347 -28.64 24.72 15.08
N ARG A 348 -27.52 23.98 15.08
CA ARG A 348 -26.33 24.38 15.83
C ARG A 348 -25.68 25.61 15.22
N ALA A 349 -25.56 25.67 13.90
CA ALA A 349 -25.03 26.83 13.19
C ALA A 349 -25.89 28.08 13.44
N ALA A 350 -27.22 27.96 13.40
CA ALA A 350 -28.15 29.06 13.69
C ALA A 350 -28.00 29.59 15.12
N ARG A 351 -27.81 28.69 16.11
CA ARG A 351 -27.51 29.09 17.49
C ARG A 351 -26.19 29.84 17.61
N LEU A 352 -25.14 29.41 16.91
CA LEU A 352 -23.86 30.11 16.88
C LEU A 352 -24.00 31.49 16.22
N ALA A 353 -24.67 31.57 15.07
CA ALA A 353 -24.93 32.82 14.38
C ALA A 353 -25.68 33.82 15.26
N ALA A 354 -26.75 33.39 15.93
CA ALA A 354 -27.51 34.23 16.85
C ALA A 354 -26.69 34.69 18.07
N ALA A 355 -25.89 33.80 18.66
CA ALA A 355 -25.07 34.11 19.83
C ALA A 355 -23.97 35.14 19.54
N TYR A 356 -23.39 35.11 18.33
CA TYR A 356 -22.28 35.98 17.94
C TYR A 356 -22.67 37.11 16.99
N ALA A 357 -23.96 37.25 16.63
CA ALA A 357 -24.48 38.25 15.70
C ALA A 357 -23.95 39.68 15.94
N PRO A 358 -23.85 40.20 17.18
CA PRO A 358 -23.36 41.56 17.43
C PRO A 358 -21.91 41.82 17.03
N ARG A 359 -21.14 40.76 16.74
CA ARG A 359 -19.70 40.83 16.44
C ARG A 359 -19.38 40.71 14.94
N PHE A 360 -20.40 40.52 14.11
CA PHE A 360 -20.28 40.55 12.65
C PHE A 360 -20.61 41.95 12.12
N SER A 361 -19.95 42.35 11.04
CA SER A 361 -20.34 43.57 10.33
C SER A 361 -21.62 43.35 9.52
N ALA A 362 -22.15 44.43 8.95
CA ALA A 362 -23.28 44.37 8.03
C ALA A 362 -23.00 43.46 6.81
N LEU A 363 -21.75 43.38 6.35
CA LEU A 363 -21.34 42.51 5.24
C LEU A 363 -21.40 41.03 5.66
N GLY A 364 -20.82 40.67 6.80
CA GLY A 364 -20.89 39.31 7.34
C GLY A 364 -22.33 38.87 7.59
N ALA A 365 -23.16 39.75 8.14
CA ALA A 365 -24.58 39.49 8.37
C ALA A 365 -25.42 39.38 7.09
N ALA A 366 -25.05 40.08 6.01
CA ALA A 366 -25.70 39.93 4.70
C ALA A 366 -25.37 38.57 4.07
N ALA A 367 -24.10 38.16 4.09
CA ALA A 367 -23.66 36.88 3.55
C ALA A 367 -24.35 35.67 4.20
N MET A 368 -24.61 35.74 5.52
CA MET A 368 -25.36 34.68 6.22
C MET A 368 -26.85 34.64 5.84
N ARG A 369 -27.48 35.80 5.58
CA ARG A 369 -28.88 35.88 5.18
C ARG A 369 -29.10 35.35 3.76
N GLU A 370 -28.25 35.75 2.83
CA GLU A 370 -28.27 35.27 1.44
C GLU A 370 -28.13 33.73 1.37
N ALA A 371 -27.25 33.16 2.19
CA ALA A 371 -27.10 31.70 2.30
C ALA A 371 -28.37 31.00 2.80
N LEU A 372 -29.09 31.58 3.75
CA LEU A 372 -30.35 31.04 4.26
C LEU A 372 -31.48 31.15 3.23
N GLU A 373 -31.55 32.27 2.51
CA GLU A 373 -32.56 32.52 1.47
C GLU A 373 -32.39 31.53 0.31
N SER A 374 -31.17 31.35 -0.19
CA SER A 374 -30.84 30.38 -1.25
C SER A 374 -31.08 28.92 -0.86
N SER A 375 -30.96 28.56 0.42
CA SER A 375 -31.28 27.22 0.91
C SER A 375 -32.79 26.96 1.04
N SER A 376 -33.62 28.00 1.07
CA SER A 376 -35.08 27.90 1.24
C SER A 376 -35.83 27.62 -0.07
N GLU A 377 -35.20 27.80 -1.23
CA GLU A 377 -35.78 27.54 -2.56
C GLU A 377 -35.68 26.08 -3.04
N ALA A 378 -35.02 25.18 -2.29
CA ALA A 378 -35.06 23.73 -2.56
C ALA A 378 -36.29 23.09 -1.88
N PRO A 379 -37.13 22.29 -2.59
CA PRO A 379 -38.45 21.93 -2.10
C PRO A 379 -38.41 21.10 -0.82
N PHE A 380 -38.88 21.71 0.27
CA PHE A 380 -39.14 21.08 1.55
C PHE A 380 -40.39 20.18 1.44
N VAL A 381 -40.20 18.88 1.24
CA VAL A 381 -41.27 17.89 1.51
C VAL A 381 -41.31 17.67 3.02
N SER A 382 -42.19 18.40 3.69
CA SER A 382 -42.44 18.24 5.12
C SER A 382 -43.14 16.90 5.38
N PRO A 383 -42.62 16.02 6.26
CA PRO A 383 -43.35 14.84 6.70
C PRO A 383 -44.38 15.28 7.75
N ARG A 384 -45.67 15.18 7.43
CA ARG A 384 -46.73 15.21 8.46
C ARG A 384 -46.54 14.01 9.37
N LEU A 385 -46.34 14.27 10.66
CA LEU A 385 -46.52 13.30 11.75
C LEU A 385 -47.79 13.66 12.54
N PRO A 386 -48.42 12.67 13.21
CA PRO A 386 -49.86 12.62 13.45
C PRO A 386 -50.29 13.44 14.68
N ASP A 387 -51.50 14.01 14.60
CA ASP A 387 -52.16 14.68 15.72
C ASP A 387 -52.54 13.68 16.83
N VAL A 388 -52.20 14.04 18.07
CA VAL A 388 -52.66 13.38 19.32
C VAL A 388 -53.76 14.26 19.93
N PRO A 389 -54.86 13.68 20.46
CA PRO A 389 -56.18 14.32 20.50
C PRO A 389 -56.45 15.10 21.80
N PRO A 390 -57.48 15.97 21.85
CA PRO A 390 -57.96 16.52 23.11
C PRO A 390 -59.05 15.64 23.76
N MET A 391 -58.95 15.52 25.09
CA MET A 391 -59.98 15.01 26.01
C MET A 391 -61.19 15.96 26.07
N GLY A 392 -62.41 15.42 26.09
CA GLY A 392 -63.61 16.17 26.48
C GLY A 392 -64.91 15.59 25.95
N GLY A 393 -65.64 14.85 26.78
CA GLY A 393 -66.73 13.96 26.38
C GLY A 393 -68.03 14.60 25.88
N ARG A 394 -68.83 13.79 25.18
CA ARG A 394 -70.28 13.72 25.39
C ARG A 394 -70.84 12.37 24.96
N MET A 395 -71.85 11.94 25.71
CA MET A 395 -72.60 10.69 25.62
C MET A 395 -73.15 10.38 24.23
N GLY A 396 -73.24 9.09 23.91
CA GLY A 396 -74.09 8.57 22.84
C GLY A 396 -74.10 7.05 22.84
N ALA A 397 -75.24 6.47 23.19
CA ALA A 397 -75.50 5.04 23.32
C ALA A 397 -75.33 4.24 22.01
N GLY A 398 -75.08 2.93 22.13
CA GLY A 398 -75.20 2.02 20.99
C GLY A 398 -74.68 0.62 21.26
N ALA A 399 -75.57 -0.29 21.61
CA ALA A 399 -75.32 -1.72 21.79
C ALA A 399 -75.09 -2.49 20.47
N GLY A 400 -74.39 -3.63 20.54
CA GLY A 400 -74.28 -4.66 19.48
C GLY A 400 -72.87 -5.25 19.43
N ARG A 401 -72.51 -6.31 20.16
CA ARG A 401 -72.79 -7.76 20.00
C ARG A 401 -72.41 -8.37 18.63
N THR A 402 -71.84 -9.59 18.74
CA THR A 402 -71.45 -10.61 17.71
C THR A 402 -70.14 -10.35 16.97
N ALA A 403 -69.08 -11.19 17.02
CA ALA A 403 -68.87 -12.64 16.91
C ALA A 403 -68.61 -13.14 15.46
N GLY A 404 -67.56 -13.95 15.31
CA GLY A 404 -67.12 -14.66 14.10
C GLY A 404 -65.85 -14.04 13.47
N GLY A 405 -64.75 -14.73 13.19
CA GLY A 405 -64.46 -16.17 13.08
C GLY A 405 -63.64 -16.42 11.80
N HIS A 406 -62.60 -17.27 11.89
CA HIS A 406 -61.77 -17.87 10.82
C HIS A 406 -60.72 -16.95 10.14
N GLY A 407 -59.48 -17.38 9.86
CA GLY A 407 -58.82 -18.69 9.99
C GLY A 407 -57.39 -18.69 9.39
N GLY A 408 -56.67 -19.82 9.55
CA GLY A 408 -55.41 -20.18 8.87
C GLY A 408 -54.14 -20.02 9.73
N ARG A 409 -53.52 -21.06 10.34
CA ARG A 409 -52.63 -22.12 9.77
C ARG A 409 -51.60 -21.54 8.79
N GLY A 410 -50.29 -21.77 8.88
CA GLY A 410 -49.44 -22.69 9.64
C GLY A 410 -48.00 -22.61 9.07
N ALA A 411 -47.15 -23.60 9.41
CA ALA A 411 -45.74 -23.83 9.04
C ALA A 411 -44.71 -23.15 9.99
N GLU A 412 -44.19 -23.85 10.99
CA GLU A 412 -43.12 -24.88 10.96
C GLU A 412 -41.72 -24.29 10.83
N ALA A 413 -41.00 -24.36 11.96
CA ALA A 413 -39.58 -24.12 12.09
C ALA A 413 -38.85 -25.47 12.06
N GLY A 414 -37.84 -25.59 11.22
CA GLY A 414 -36.90 -26.70 11.17
C GLY A 414 -35.47 -26.15 11.15
N GLN A 415 -34.73 -26.52 12.19
CA GLN A 415 -33.27 -26.69 12.36
C GLN A 415 -32.30 -25.65 11.79
#